data_AF-A0A183HKN2-F1
#
_entry.id   AF-A0A183HKN2-F1
#
_cell.length_a   1.000
_cell.length_b   1.000
_cell.length_c   1.000
_cell.angle_alpha   90.00
_cell.angle_beta   90.00
_cell.angle_gamma   90.00
#
_symmetry.space_group_name_H-M   'P 1'
#
loop_
_entity.id
_entity.type
_entity.pdbx_description
1 polymer ?
#
loop_
_entity_poly.entity_id
_entity_poly.type
_entity_poly.pdbx_seq_one_letter_code
_entity_poly.pdbx_strand_id
1 'polypeptide(L)'
;MFDSSLSAIYFEYPQSFRPSTNRDEMAIGFRTRQATAVLLSVQCNVDGDFFTVFLRNGHLHVRYNLGSRDHNVGFSDALLNDDKHHAVIINRHEANLTLYIDDREAIHYTPPGRDTELVTLNMQWRVIIGASFNLLHHTKRWKRDRLYDGYSGFMSGVNFNGLMILDMLAQGCSF
;
A
#
# COMPACT_ATOMS: atom_id res chain seq x y z
N MET A 1 -7.88 8.54 -13.45
CA MET A 1 -7.52 9.86 -12.87
C MET A 1 -8.34 10.03 -11.61
N PHE A 2 -7.72 10.48 -10.52
CA PHE A 2 -8.43 10.83 -9.29
C PHE A 2 -8.56 12.36 -9.23
N ASP A 3 -9.79 12.86 -9.33
CA ASP A 3 -10.10 14.27 -9.62
C ASP A 3 -10.32 15.14 -8.38
N SER A 4 -9.79 14.72 -7.22
CA SER A 4 -9.95 15.35 -5.90
C SER A 4 -11.29 15.08 -5.20
N SER A 5 -12.24 14.40 -5.84
CA SER A 5 -13.34 13.76 -5.12
C SER A 5 -12.78 12.59 -4.29
N LEU A 6 -13.25 12.46 -3.05
CA LEU A 6 -12.84 11.35 -2.18
C LEU A 6 -13.33 10.03 -2.79
N SER A 7 -12.42 9.33 -3.44
CA SER A 7 -12.71 8.15 -4.25
C SER A 7 -11.62 7.10 -4.05
N ALA A 8 -11.97 5.85 -4.32
CA ALA A 8 -11.07 4.72 -4.25
C ALA A 8 -11.48 3.69 -5.30
N ILE A 9 -10.49 2.97 -5.81
CA ILE A 9 -10.71 1.73 -6.57
C ILE A 9 -10.31 0.60 -5.63
N TYR A 10 -11.11 -0.46 -5.53
CA TYR A 10 -10.70 -1.62 -4.73
C TYR A 10 -11.00 -2.92 -5.45
N PHE A 11 -10.15 -3.90 -5.19
CA PHE A 11 -10.39 -5.30 -5.48
C PHE A 11 -10.71 -6.00 -4.15
N GLU A 12 -11.80 -6.76 -4.12
CA GLU A 12 -12.22 -7.53 -2.95
C GLU A 12 -12.11 -9.03 -3.26
N TYR A 13 -11.27 -9.73 -2.49
CA TYR A 13 -11.20 -11.19 -2.59
C TYR A 13 -12.47 -11.82 -2.01
N PRO A 14 -13.08 -12.80 -2.72
CA PRO A 14 -14.13 -13.62 -2.14
C PRO A 14 -13.64 -14.29 -0.86
N GLN A 15 -14.54 -14.47 0.12
CA GLN A 15 -14.16 -14.99 1.44
C GLN A 15 -13.39 -16.32 1.40
N SER A 16 -13.72 -17.19 0.45
CA SER A 16 -13.06 -18.50 0.25
C SER A 16 -11.66 -18.43 -0.38
N PHE A 17 -11.27 -17.29 -0.95
CA PHE A 17 -10.04 -17.12 -1.72
C PHE A 17 -9.14 -16.01 -1.18
N ARG A 18 -9.37 -15.53 0.05
CA ARG A 18 -8.53 -14.51 0.69
C ARG A 18 -7.13 -15.09 0.94
N PRO A 19 -6.09 -14.57 0.27
CA PRO A 19 -4.75 -15.14 0.40
C PRO A 19 -4.11 -14.77 1.75
N SER A 20 -3.24 -15.65 2.22
CA SER A 20 -2.25 -15.38 3.25
C SER A 20 -0.87 -15.56 2.63
N THR A 21 -0.03 -14.54 2.68
CA THR A 21 1.25 -14.55 1.94
C THR A 21 2.44 -14.25 2.84
N ASN A 22 3.56 -14.89 2.52
CA ASN A 22 4.86 -14.65 3.16
C ASN A 22 5.74 -13.78 2.27
N ARG A 23 5.31 -13.52 1.03
CA ARG A 23 6.00 -12.71 0.05
C ARG A 23 4.96 -11.88 -0.69
N ASP A 24 5.22 -10.59 -0.82
CA ASP A 24 4.40 -9.70 -1.65
C ASP A 24 5.28 -8.88 -2.60
N GLU A 25 4.74 -8.64 -3.79
CA GLU A 25 5.33 -7.79 -4.82
C GLU A 25 4.30 -6.75 -5.26
N MET A 26 4.69 -5.47 -5.18
CA MET A 26 3.82 -4.35 -5.50
C MET A 26 4.54 -3.39 -6.44
N ALA A 27 3.81 -2.86 -7.42
CA ALA A 27 4.29 -1.78 -8.27
C ALA A 27 3.23 -0.67 -8.34
N ILE A 28 3.66 0.58 -8.26
CA ILE A 28 2.78 1.75 -8.28
C ILE A 28 3.47 2.85 -9.08
N GLY A 29 2.88 3.25 -10.21
CA GLY A 29 3.20 4.50 -10.87
C GLY A 29 2.26 5.60 -10.39
N PHE A 30 2.79 6.78 -10.06
CA PHE A 30 1.97 7.90 -9.59
C PHE A 30 2.53 9.27 -10.00
N ARG A 31 1.66 10.29 -10.01
CA ARG A 31 1.98 11.71 -10.18
C ARG A 31 0.97 12.56 -9.41
N THR A 32 1.45 13.36 -8.45
CA THR A 32 0.61 14.21 -7.60
C THR A 32 1.34 15.47 -7.13
N ARG A 33 0.57 16.43 -6.63
CA ARG A 33 1.04 17.58 -5.82
C ARG A 33 0.68 17.44 -4.34
N GLN A 34 -0.13 16.45 -3.96
CA GLN A 34 -0.54 16.23 -2.58
C GLN A 34 0.64 15.79 -1.72
N ALA A 35 0.83 16.47 -0.59
CA ALA A 35 1.86 16.09 0.38
C ALA A 35 1.48 14.84 1.20
N THR A 36 0.18 14.59 1.38
CA THR A 36 -0.32 13.47 2.17
C THR A 36 -1.48 12.80 1.44
N ALA A 37 -1.35 11.52 1.13
CA ALA A 37 -2.36 10.70 0.46
C ALA A 37 -2.00 9.21 0.57
N VAL A 38 -2.99 8.32 0.55
CA VAL A 38 -2.76 6.88 0.45
C VAL A 38 -2.68 6.47 -1.02
N LEU A 39 -1.62 5.75 -1.40
CA LEU A 39 -1.47 5.21 -2.74
C LEU A 39 -2.12 3.84 -2.87
N LEU A 40 -1.79 2.93 -1.95
CA LEU A 40 -2.30 1.57 -1.89
C LEU A 40 -2.46 1.16 -0.43
N SER A 41 -3.57 0.51 -0.08
CA SER A 41 -3.77 -0.12 1.23
C SER A 41 -4.35 -1.53 1.08
N VAL A 42 -3.89 -2.44 1.94
CA VAL A 42 -4.36 -3.81 2.03
C VAL A 42 -5.04 -4.00 3.37
N GLN A 43 -6.32 -4.34 3.33
CA GLN A 43 -7.08 -4.71 4.51
C GLN A 43 -7.09 -6.22 4.67
N CYS A 44 -6.75 -6.67 5.87
CA CYS A 44 -6.80 -8.07 6.24
C CYS A 44 -8.01 -8.33 7.14
N ASN A 45 -8.51 -9.57 7.09
CA ASN A 45 -9.60 -10.00 7.98
C ASN A 45 -9.10 -10.42 9.37
N VAL A 46 -7.79 -10.62 9.52
CA VAL A 46 -7.12 -10.84 10.80
C VAL A 46 -6.83 -9.49 11.45
N ASP A 47 -7.20 -9.34 12.71
CA ASP A 47 -6.95 -8.12 13.45
C ASP A 47 -5.45 -7.88 13.63
N GLY A 48 -5.01 -6.67 13.29
CA GLY A 48 -3.62 -6.25 13.38
C GLY A 48 -2.88 -6.31 12.05
N ASP A 49 -3.27 -7.20 11.14
CA ASP A 49 -2.61 -7.34 9.84
C ASP A 49 -3.04 -6.22 8.88
N PHE A 50 -2.07 -5.53 8.29
CA PHE A 50 -2.30 -4.56 7.23
C PHE A 50 -1.01 -4.24 6.49
N PHE A 51 -1.17 -3.65 5.30
CA PHE A 51 -0.08 -3.06 4.55
C PHE A 51 -0.55 -1.74 3.92
N THR A 52 0.23 -0.67 3.99
CA THR A 52 -0.17 0.61 3.41
C THR A 52 1.03 1.36 2.87
N VAL A 53 0.91 1.84 1.63
CA VAL A 53 1.85 2.71 0.92
C VAL A 53 1.20 4.08 0.81
N PHE A 54 1.88 5.12 1.29
CA PHE A 54 1.30 6.45 1.39
C PHE A 54 2.37 7.54 1.29
N LEU A 55 1.94 8.74 0.94
CA LEU A 55 2.73 9.96 1.07
C LEU A 55 2.45 10.61 2.42
N ARG A 56 3.49 11.18 3.04
CA ARG A 56 3.39 12.09 4.19
C ARG A 56 4.42 13.18 4.02
N ASN A 57 3.98 14.45 4.08
CA ASN A 57 4.85 15.61 3.86
C ASN A 57 5.64 15.54 2.53
N GLY A 58 5.07 14.93 1.49
CA GLY A 58 5.70 14.77 0.17
C GLY A 58 6.66 13.57 0.06
N HIS A 59 6.90 12.86 1.15
CA HIS A 59 7.80 11.69 1.19
C HIS A 59 7.02 10.38 1.13
N LEU A 60 7.62 9.35 0.54
CA LEU A 60 7.02 8.01 0.50
C LEU A 60 7.22 7.30 1.84
N HIS A 61 6.16 6.67 2.30
CA HIS A 61 6.17 5.81 3.47
C HIS A 61 5.45 4.50 3.19
N VAL A 62 5.95 3.44 3.81
CA VAL A 62 5.30 2.14 3.90
C VAL A 62 5.11 1.83 5.38
N ARG A 63 3.88 1.45 5.76
CA ARG A 63 3.58 0.94 7.09
C ARG A 63 2.86 -0.39 6.97
N TYR A 64 3.29 -1.38 7.73
CA TYR A 64 2.68 -2.70 7.73
C TYR A 64 2.79 -3.35 9.10
N ASN A 65 1.91 -4.32 9.35
CA ASN A 65 1.95 -5.20 10.50
C ASN A 65 1.47 -6.59 10.03
N LEU A 66 2.13 -7.64 10.52
CA LEU A 66 1.93 -9.05 10.16
C LEU A 66 1.38 -9.87 11.35
N GLY A 67 0.87 -9.18 12.37
CA GLY A 67 0.29 -9.72 13.60
C GLY A 67 1.09 -9.41 14.87
N SER A 68 2.38 -9.06 14.74
CA SER A 68 3.24 -8.73 15.88
C SER A 68 3.18 -7.25 16.25
N ARG A 69 3.79 -6.39 15.43
CA ARG A 69 3.91 -4.95 15.67
C ARG A 69 3.97 -4.17 14.37
N ASP A 70 3.77 -2.87 14.49
CA ASP A 70 3.82 -1.97 13.33
C ASP A 70 5.26 -1.68 12.93
N HIS A 71 5.53 -1.80 11.64
CA HIS A 71 6.79 -1.43 11.00
C HIS A 71 6.56 -0.20 10.14
N ASN A 72 7.50 0.75 10.17
CA ASN A 72 7.45 1.99 9.40
C ASN A 72 8.75 2.14 8.62
N VAL A 73 8.64 2.25 7.30
CA VAL A 73 9.76 2.48 6.39
C VAL A 73 9.48 3.78 5.66
N GLY A 74 10.40 4.74 5.69
CA GLY A 74 10.26 6.03 5.03
C GLY A 74 11.41 6.27 4.06
N PHE A 75 11.12 7.02 3.01
CA PHE A 75 12.11 7.53 2.08
C PHE A 75 12.15 9.06 2.14
N SER A 76 13.25 9.62 2.65
CA SER A 76 13.37 11.05 2.91
C SER A 76 14.30 11.79 1.94
N ASP A 77 14.97 11.10 1.03
CA ASP A 77 16.00 11.71 0.16
C ASP A 77 15.42 12.52 -1.00
N ALA A 78 14.09 12.47 -1.22
CA ALA A 78 13.41 13.34 -2.14
C ALA A 78 11.93 13.55 -1.79
N LEU A 79 11.40 14.68 -2.26
CA LEU A 79 9.97 14.95 -2.35
C LEU A 79 9.44 14.34 -3.66
N LEU A 80 8.35 13.59 -3.56
CA LEU A 80 7.71 12.90 -4.69
C LEU A 80 6.35 13.51 -5.07
N ASN A 81 6.01 14.65 -4.49
CA ASN A 81 4.82 15.43 -4.81
C ASN A 81 5.16 16.63 -5.72
N ASP A 82 6.13 16.46 -6.62
CA ASP A 82 6.66 17.51 -7.50
C ASP A 82 5.91 17.60 -8.86
N ASP A 83 4.77 16.92 -8.98
CA ASP A 83 3.98 16.78 -10.22
C ASP A 83 4.72 16.09 -11.38
N LYS A 84 5.72 15.25 -11.08
CA LYS A 84 6.32 14.34 -12.06
C LYS A 84 5.86 12.90 -11.84
N HIS A 85 6.12 12.08 -12.85
CA HIS A 85 5.87 10.65 -12.76
C HIS A 85 6.96 9.99 -11.91
N HIS A 86 6.52 9.23 -10.91
CA HIS A 86 7.36 8.39 -10.08
C HIS A 86 6.91 6.93 -10.18
N ALA A 87 7.87 6.01 -10.09
CA ALA A 87 7.63 4.58 -10.04
C ALA A 87 8.16 4.01 -8.72
N VAL A 88 7.31 3.22 -8.06
CA VAL A 88 7.64 2.55 -6.79
C VAL A 88 7.46 1.06 -6.96
N ILE A 89 8.50 0.30 -6.61
CA ILE A 89 8.43 -1.17 -6.52
C ILE A 89 8.74 -1.57 -5.09
N ILE A 90 7.90 -2.43 -4.52
CA ILE A 90 8.04 -2.92 -3.15
C ILE A 90 8.05 -4.44 -3.17
N ASN A 91 9.10 -5.02 -2.60
CA ASN A 91 9.23 -6.44 -2.39
C ASN A 91 9.25 -6.73 -0.89
N ARG A 92 8.20 -7.38 -0.39
CA ARG A 92 8.19 -7.93 0.96
C ARG A 92 8.56 -9.40 0.90
N HIS A 93 9.53 -9.82 1.72
CA HIS A 93 9.87 -11.22 1.94
C HIS A 93 9.92 -11.47 3.43
N GLU A 94 8.99 -12.27 3.94
CA GLU A 94 8.68 -12.40 5.37
C GLU A 94 8.42 -11.01 5.97
N ALA A 95 9.09 -10.68 7.08
CA ALA A 95 9.00 -9.35 7.68
C ALA A 95 9.94 -8.32 7.04
N ASN A 96 10.79 -8.71 6.09
CA ASN A 96 11.72 -7.80 5.42
C ASN A 96 11.06 -7.08 4.26
N LEU A 97 11.51 -5.85 3.99
CA LEU A 97 11.02 -5.02 2.91
C LEU A 97 12.17 -4.43 2.10
N THR A 98 12.07 -4.49 0.78
CA THR A 98 12.93 -3.73 -0.13
C THR A 98 12.07 -2.78 -0.96
N LEU A 99 12.49 -1.52 -1.04
CA LEU A 99 11.77 -0.44 -1.70
C LEU A 99 12.67 0.19 -2.76
N TYR A 100 12.20 0.18 -4.00
CA TYR A 100 12.82 0.84 -5.14
C TYR A 100 11.95 2.03 -5.54
N ILE A 101 12.58 3.18 -5.79
CA ILE A 101 11.90 4.42 -6.17
C ILE A 101 12.69 5.03 -7.32
N ASP A 102 12.07 5.11 -8.48
CA ASP A 102 12.70 5.55 -9.73
C ASP A 102 14.05 4.82 -9.95
N ASP A 103 15.10 5.53 -10.36
CA ASP A 103 16.45 5.01 -10.59
C ASP A 103 17.39 5.15 -9.37
N ARG A 104 16.83 5.20 -8.15
CA ARG A 104 17.60 5.42 -6.91
C ARG A 104 18.06 4.10 -6.29
N GLU A 105 19.03 4.19 -5.37
CA GLU A 105 19.43 3.04 -4.56
C GLU A 105 18.26 2.47 -3.77
N ALA A 106 18.23 1.13 -3.67
CA ALA A 106 17.18 0.43 -2.98
C ALA A 106 17.28 0.63 -1.47
N ILE A 107 16.13 0.85 -0.83
CA ILE A 107 16.02 0.91 0.63
C ILE A 107 15.72 -0.49 1.13
N HIS A 108 16.58 -1.01 2.00
CA HIS A 108 16.40 -2.30 2.64
C HIS A 108 15.99 -2.12 4.10
N TYR A 109 14.95 -2.82 4.51
CA TYR A 109 14.47 -2.84 5.87
C TYR A 109 14.37 -4.28 6.40
N THR A 110 15.01 -4.50 7.54
CA THR A 110 14.93 -5.75 8.31
C THR A 110 14.52 -5.39 9.73
N PRO A 111 13.35 -5.86 10.20
CA PRO A 111 12.93 -5.62 11.57
C PRO A 111 13.94 -6.17 12.60
N PRO A 112 14.22 -5.43 13.69
CA PRO A 112 14.94 -5.99 14.83
C PRO A 112 14.11 -7.08 15.51
N GLY A 113 14.77 -8.11 16.06
CA GLY A 113 14.09 -9.18 16.82
C GLY A 113 13.39 -10.23 15.95
N ARG A 114 13.99 -10.58 14.80
CA ARG A 114 13.44 -11.48 13.78
C ARG A 114 12.81 -12.77 14.32
N ASP A 115 13.36 -13.37 15.36
CA ASP A 115 12.88 -14.64 15.93
C ASP A 115 11.46 -14.55 16.52
N THR A 116 10.98 -13.32 16.80
CA THR A 116 9.63 -13.06 17.35
C THR A 116 8.67 -12.44 16.35
N GLU A 117 9.13 -12.16 15.13
CA GLU A 117 8.31 -11.53 14.09
C GLU A 117 7.44 -12.57 13.39
N LEU A 118 6.14 -12.31 13.35
CA LEU A 118 5.25 -13.00 12.43
C LEU A 118 5.56 -12.54 11.00
N VAL A 119 5.46 -13.48 10.05
CA VAL A 119 5.97 -13.29 8.68
C VAL A 119 4.86 -13.28 7.61
N THR A 120 3.63 -13.54 8.03
CA THR A 120 2.50 -13.75 7.12
C THR A 120 1.57 -12.54 7.15
N LEU A 121 1.20 -12.03 5.98
CA LEU A 121 0.11 -11.07 5.82
C LEU A 121 -1.18 -11.87 5.59
N ASN A 122 -1.98 -12.05 6.63
CA ASN A 122 -3.02 -13.07 6.67
C ASN A 122 -4.36 -12.59 6.10
N MET A 123 -5.06 -13.47 5.37
CA MET A 123 -6.48 -13.30 5.01
C MET A 123 -6.76 -11.93 4.37
N GLN A 124 -6.01 -11.58 3.34
CA GLN A 124 -6.13 -10.31 2.61
C GLN A 124 -7.52 -10.24 1.99
N TRP A 125 -8.30 -9.24 2.42
CA TRP A 125 -9.69 -9.07 2.03
C TRP A 125 -9.83 -8.05 0.90
N ARG A 126 -9.28 -6.84 1.08
CA ARG A 126 -9.37 -5.77 0.08
C ARG A 126 -8.01 -5.18 -0.23
N VAL A 127 -7.73 -5.00 -1.52
CA VAL A 127 -6.64 -4.16 -2.01
C VAL A 127 -7.26 -2.88 -2.55
N ILE A 128 -6.92 -1.74 -1.96
CA ILE A 128 -7.56 -0.45 -2.19
C ILE A 128 -6.52 0.53 -2.73
N ILE A 129 -6.86 1.21 -3.81
CA ILE A 129 -6.02 2.14 -4.55
C ILE A 129 -6.59 3.56 -4.39
N GLY A 130 -5.72 4.51 -4.06
CA GLY A 130 -6.07 5.92 -3.95
C GLY A 130 -6.75 6.35 -2.64
N ALA A 131 -6.91 5.45 -1.66
CA ALA A 131 -7.41 5.79 -0.33
C ALA A 131 -7.16 4.62 0.65
N SER A 132 -7.55 4.80 1.91
CA SER A 132 -7.72 3.73 2.88
C SER A 132 -9.09 3.79 3.55
N PHE A 133 -9.70 2.65 3.86
CA PHE A 133 -10.92 2.56 4.69
C PHE A 133 -10.61 2.53 6.20
N ASN A 134 -9.35 2.75 6.60
CA ASN A 134 -8.94 2.85 8.00
C ASN A 134 -7.77 3.85 8.17
N LEU A 135 -7.41 4.12 9.43
CA LEU A 135 -6.30 5.02 9.81
C LEU A 135 -5.09 4.25 10.36
N LEU A 136 -4.90 2.99 9.97
CA LEU A 136 -3.80 2.16 10.45
C LEU A 136 -2.43 2.73 10.02
N HIS A 137 -2.36 3.49 8.92
CA HIS A 137 -1.17 4.24 8.52
C HIS A 137 -0.87 5.46 9.40
N HIS A 138 -1.84 5.99 10.15
CA HIS A 138 -1.64 7.12 11.05
C HIS A 138 -1.33 6.73 12.49
N THR A 139 -2.16 5.92 13.16
CA THR A 139 -1.95 5.41 14.55
C THR A 139 -3.23 4.86 15.21
N LYS A 140 -4.43 5.18 14.71
CA LYS A 140 -5.69 4.89 15.40
C LYS A 140 -6.39 3.63 14.85
N ARG A 141 -6.61 2.64 15.72
CA ARG A 141 -7.45 1.44 15.48
C ARG A 141 -8.96 1.76 15.54
N TRP A 142 -9.42 2.79 14.83
CA TRP A 142 -10.86 3.04 14.66
C TRP A 142 -11.28 2.54 13.28
N LYS A 143 -11.94 1.38 13.24
CA LYS A 143 -12.60 0.86 12.03
C LYS A 143 -13.92 1.62 11.85
N ARG A 144 -13.88 2.73 11.11
CA ARG A 144 -15.09 3.28 10.48
C ARG A 144 -14.92 3.09 8.99
N ASP A 145 -15.93 2.56 8.34
CA ASP A 145 -15.93 2.26 6.90
C ASP A 145 -16.11 3.56 6.10
N ARG A 146 -15.17 4.49 6.26
CA ARG A 146 -15.09 5.76 5.55
C ARG A 146 -13.73 5.82 4.87
N LEU A 147 -13.69 6.43 3.69
CA LEU A 147 -12.43 6.72 3.01
C LEU A 147 -11.63 7.80 3.75
N TYR A 148 -10.34 7.53 3.95
CA TYR A 148 -9.35 8.42 4.54
C TYR A 148 -8.22 8.67 3.54
N ASP A 149 -7.66 9.88 3.61
CA ASP A 149 -6.49 10.32 2.83
C ASP A 149 -6.57 9.99 1.34
N GLY A 150 -7.69 10.40 0.75
CA GLY A 150 -7.95 10.25 -0.68
C GLY A 150 -6.86 10.91 -1.52
N TYR A 151 -6.45 10.17 -2.54
CA TYR A 151 -5.47 10.59 -3.52
C TYR A 151 -6.11 11.48 -4.60
N SER A 152 -5.36 12.46 -5.07
CA SER A 152 -5.66 13.32 -6.20
C SER A 152 -4.44 13.36 -7.11
N GLY A 153 -4.66 13.08 -8.39
CA GLY A 153 -3.61 12.97 -9.39
C GLY A 153 -3.78 11.76 -10.30
N PHE A 154 -2.65 11.25 -10.79
CA PHE A 154 -2.59 10.16 -11.75
C PHE A 154 -1.96 8.93 -11.11
N MET A 155 -2.52 7.76 -11.41
CA MET A 155 -1.97 6.46 -11.04
C MET A 155 -1.94 5.57 -12.28
N SER A 156 -0.92 4.73 -12.38
CA SER A 156 -0.70 3.83 -13.51
C SER A 156 0.04 2.58 -13.05
N GLY A 157 -0.12 1.46 -13.78
CA GLY A 157 0.66 0.24 -13.55
C GLY A 157 0.56 -0.32 -12.13
N VAL A 158 -0.60 -0.15 -11.48
CA VAL A 158 -0.77 -0.59 -10.10
C VAL A 158 -0.94 -2.11 -10.07
N ASN A 159 0.07 -2.76 -9.49
CA ASN A 159 0.14 -4.21 -9.33
C ASN A 159 0.23 -4.58 -7.84
N PHE A 160 -0.50 -5.61 -7.45
CA PHE A 160 -0.35 -6.27 -6.15
C PHE A 160 -0.39 -7.79 -6.35
N ASN A 161 0.74 -8.47 -6.17
CA ASN A 161 0.88 -9.92 -6.32
C ASN A 161 0.35 -10.48 -7.65
N GLY A 162 0.54 -9.74 -8.75
CA GLY A 162 0.06 -10.09 -10.08
C GLY A 162 -1.34 -9.56 -10.40
N LEU A 163 -2.06 -8.98 -9.43
CA LEU A 163 -3.30 -8.27 -9.69
C LEU A 163 -3.02 -6.90 -10.30
N MET A 164 -3.21 -6.79 -11.62
CA MET A 164 -3.17 -5.52 -12.35
C MET A 164 -4.51 -4.79 -12.19
N ILE A 165 -4.77 -4.25 -11.01
CA ILE A 165 -6.11 -3.79 -10.58
C ILE A 165 -6.71 -2.74 -11.53
N LEU A 166 -5.89 -1.80 -12.03
CA LEU A 166 -6.37 -0.78 -12.96
C LEU A 166 -6.73 -1.37 -14.33
N ASP A 167 -6.01 -2.38 -14.78
CA ASP A 167 -6.27 -3.06 -16.06
C ASP A 167 -7.51 -3.94 -15.95
N MET A 168 -7.68 -4.64 -14.81
CA MET A 168 -8.88 -5.42 -14.51
C MET A 168 -10.14 -4.53 -14.51
N LEU A 169 -10.04 -3.34 -13.91
CA LEU A 169 -11.13 -2.36 -13.94
C LEU A 169 -11.43 -1.89 -15.36
N ALA A 170 -10.40 -1.56 -16.15
CA ALA A 170 -10.55 -1.10 -17.53
C ALA A 170 -11.19 -2.16 -18.45
N GLN A 171 -10.94 -3.44 -18.17
CA GLN A 171 -11.52 -4.57 -18.92
C GLN A 171 -12.92 -4.96 -18.44
N GLY A 172 -13.43 -4.35 -17.36
CA GLY A 172 -14.73 -4.70 -16.77
C GLY A 172 -14.75 -6.08 -16.09
N CYS A 173 -13.59 -6.62 -15.74
CA CYS A 173 -13.48 -7.92 -15.10
C CYS A 173 -13.85 -7.81 -13.61
N SER A 174 -15.09 -8.15 -13.27
CA SER A 174 -15.48 -8.54 -11.90
C SER A 174 -15.34 -10.06 -11.75
N PHE A 175 -14.56 -10.54 -10.79
CA PHE A 175 -14.43 -11.96 -10.44
C PHE A 175 -14.97 -12.21 -9.04
#